data_AF-A0A450SZT6-F1
#
_entry.id   AF-A0A450SZT6-F1
#
_cell.length_a   1.000
_cell.length_b   1.000
_cell.length_c   1.000
_cell.angle_alpha   90.00
_cell.angle_beta   90.00
_cell.angle_gamma   90.00
#
_symmetry.space_group_name_H-M   'P 1'
#
loop_
_entity.id
_entity.type
_entity.pdbx_description
1 polymer ?
#
loop_
_entity_poly.entity_id
_entity_poly.type
_entity_poly.pdbx_seq_one_letter_code
_entity_poly.pdbx_strand_id
1 'polypeptide(L)'
;MRDNLDKWVYAFKNNEVLEEFSAPGIGSLKEKFDYLKMDEDERRRFDKHMDYMRSEWGMIASARQEGCEEGIRKGAHQKAREIATMLARLCLRPTRHVKRG
;
A
#
# COMPACT_ATOMS: atom_id res chain seq x y z
N MET A 1 3.29 -15.32 -37.89
CA MET A 1 3.12 -14.86 -36.50
C MET A 1 2.90 -13.35 -36.59
N ARG A 2 1.73 -12.80 -36.25
CA ARG A 2 1.59 -11.34 -36.12
C ARG A 2 2.48 -10.91 -34.97
N ASP A 3 3.35 -9.95 -35.21
CA ASP A 3 4.23 -9.46 -34.16
C ASP A 3 3.43 -8.59 -33.15
N ASN A 4 4.07 -8.19 -32.06
CA ASN A 4 3.40 -7.34 -31.07
C ASN A 4 3.03 -5.97 -31.67
N LEU A 5 3.81 -5.44 -32.61
CA LEU A 5 3.58 -4.15 -33.25
C LEU A 5 2.29 -4.18 -34.10
N ASP A 6 2.06 -5.25 -34.86
CA ASP A 6 0.85 -5.46 -35.65
C ASP A 6 -0.40 -5.46 -34.78
N LYS A 7 -0.32 -6.05 -33.58
CA LYS A 7 -1.42 -6.05 -32.60
C LYS A 7 -1.69 -4.63 -32.11
N TRP A 8 -0.66 -3.85 -31.81
CA TRP A 8 -0.80 -2.44 -31.44
C TRP A 8 -1.39 -1.61 -32.58
N VAL A 9 -0.89 -1.76 -33.80
CA VAL A 9 -1.39 -1.06 -34.99
C VAL A 9 -2.85 -1.40 -35.25
N TYR A 10 -3.23 -2.68 -35.14
CA TYR A 10 -4.62 -3.09 -35.22
C TYR A 10 -5.47 -2.42 -34.14
N ALA A 11 -5.02 -2.45 -32.89
CA ALA A 11 -5.80 -1.94 -31.77
C ALA A 11 -6.12 -0.46 -31.92
N PHE A 12 -5.14 0.35 -32.31
CA PHE A 12 -5.34 1.78 -32.56
C PHE A 12 -6.19 2.07 -33.79
N LYS A 13 -6.07 1.27 -34.86
CA LYS A 13 -6.89 1.46 -36.06
C LYS A 13 -8.37 1.17 -35.83
N ASN A 14 -8.68 0.21 -34.97
CA ASN A 14 -10.04 -0.26 -34.75
C ASN A 14 -10.65 0.22 -33.42
N ASN A 15 -9.87 0.92 -32.58
CA ASN A 15 -10.25 1.26 -31.20
C ASN A 15 -10.74 0.03 -30.40
N GLU A 16 -10.07 -1.10 -30.60
CA GLU A 16 -10.47 -2.38 -30.04
C GLU A 16 -9.25 -3.28 -29.81
N VAL A 17 -9.20 -3.91 -28.64
CA VAL A 17 -8.20 -4.93 -28.32
C VAL A 17 -8.92 -6.27 -28.27
N LEU A 18 -8.56 -7.17 -29.19
CA LEU A 18 -9.12 -8.52 -29.25
C LEU A 18 -8.61 -9.37 -28.07
N GLU A 19 -9.42 -10.32 -27.59
CA GLU A 19 -9.08 -11.14 -26.41
C GLU A 19 -7.81 -11.98 -26.60
N GLU A 20 -7.51 -12.37 -27.84
CA GLU A 20 -6.30 -13.12 -28.18
C GLU A 20 -5.02 -12.26 -28.18
N PHE A 21 -5.12 -10.94 -27.99
CA PHE A 21 -3.97 -10.05 -27.99
C PHE A 21 -3.19 -10.15 -26.69
N SER A 22 -2.05 -10.82 -26.76
CA SER A 22 -1.10 -11.01 -25.66
C SER A 22 0.12 -10.07 -25.68
N ALA A 23 0.06 -8.95 -26.43
CA ALA A 23 1.16 -7.99 -26.44
C ALA A 23 1.35 -7.36 -25.04
N PRO A 24 2.59 -7.23 -24.53
CA PRO A 24 2.81 -6.68 -23.19
C PRO A 24 2.16 -5.31 -23.01
N GLY A 25 1.31 -5.16 -21.99
CA GLY A 25 0.63 -3.89 -21.66
C GLY A 25 -0.62 -3.57 -22.50
N ILE A 26 -0.99 -4.40 -23.50
CA ILE A 26 -2.15 -4.12 -24.37
C ILE A 26 -3.49 -4.23 -23.63
N GLY A 27 -3.55 -4.97 -22.52
CA GLY A 27 -4.74 -5.04 -21.66
C GLY A 27 -5.13 -3.67 -21.08
N SER A 28 -4.16 -2.84 -20.68
CA SER A 28 -4.46 -1.48 -20.21
C SER A 28 -5.00 -0.56 -21.32
N LEU A 29 -4.68 -0.84 -22.58
CA LEU A 29 -5.29 -0.14 -23.70
C LEU A 29 -6.75 -0.55 -23.89
N LYS A 30 -7.08 -1.83 -23.69
CA LYS A 30 -8.46 -2.34 -23.72
C LYS A 30 -9.33 -1.59 -22.72
N GLU A 31 -8.88 -1.52 -21.47
CA GLU A 31 -9.59 -0.78 -20.40
C GLU A 31 -9.83 0.69 -20.77
N LYS A 32 -8.85 1.35 -21.41
CA LYS A 32 -9.02 2.73 -21.89
C LYS A 32 -10.05 2.84 -23.02
N PHE A 33 -10.03 1.93 -23.98
CA PHE A 33 -11.04 1.93 -25.04
C PHE A 33 -12.44 1.65 -24.48
N ASP A 34 -12.57 0.72 -23.55
CA ASP A 34 -13.85 0.41 -22.90
C ASP A 34 -14.39 1.65 -22.17
N TYR A 35 -13.55 2.37 -21.43
CA TYR A 35 -13.93 3.64 -20.79
C TYR A 35 -14.36 4.72 -21.80
N LEU A 36 -13.67 4.83 -22.93
CA LEU A 36 -14.02 5.80 -23.97
C LEU A 36 -15.33 5.45 -24.68
N LYS A 37 -15.68 4.15 -24.76
CA LYS A 37 -16.93 3.65 -25.34
C LYS A 37 -18.14 3.84 -24.41
N MET A 38 -17.93 4.00 -23.10
CA MET A 38 -19.02 4.26 -22.14
C MET A 38 -19.79 5.53 -22.48
N ASP A 39 -21.11 5.47 -22.31
CA ASP A 39 -21.94 6.66 -22.31
C ASP A 39 -21.75 7.51 -21.03
N GLU A 40 -22.42 8.66 -20.95
CA GLU A 40 -22.26 9.58 -19.81
C GLU A 40 -22.72 8.97 -18.47
N ASP A 41 -23.79 8.19 -18.47
CA ASP A 41 -24.34 7.57 -17.27
C ASP A 41 -23.47 6.41 -16.79
N GLU A 42 -23.00 5.58 -17.72
CA GLU A 42 -22.04 4.51 -17.48
C GLU A 42 -20.73 5.06 -16.92
N ARG A 43 -20.17 6.08 -17.59
CA ARG A 43 -18.92 6.73 -17.15
C ARG A 43 -19.07 7.34 -15.76
N ARG A 44 -20.18 8.02 -15.47
CA ARG A 44 -20.47 8.59 -14.15
C ARG A 44 -20.54 7.52 -13.04
N ARG A 45 -21.17 6.37 -13.32
CA ARG A 45 -21.22 5.24 -12.36
C ARG A 45 -19.84 4.64 -12.13
N PHE A 46 -19.07 4.46 -13.21
CA PHE A 46 -17.71 3.96 -13.13
C PHE A 46 -16.82 4.89 -12.30
N ASP A 47 -16.81 6.19 -12.60
CA ASP A 47 -16.00 7.18 -11.89
C ASP A 47 -16.37 7.22 -10.39
N LYS A 48 -17.67 7.20 -10.07
CA LYS A 48 -18.14 7.13 -8.68
C LYS A 48 -17.67 5.87 -7.96
N HIS A 49 -17.69 4.72 -8.64
CA HIS A 49 -17.18 3.48 -8.07
C HIS A 49 -15.67 3.55 -7.83
N MET A 50 -14.92 4.09 -8.79
CA MET A 50 -13.47 4.26 -8.67
C MET A 50 -13.08 5.21 -7.53
N ASP A 51 -13.81 6.31 -7.35
CA ASP A 51 -13.59 7.25 -6.25
C ASP A 51 -13.90 6.61 -4.89
N TYR A 52 -14.99 5.85 -4.78
CA TYR A 52 -15.30 5.09 -3.57
C TYR A 52 -14.17 4.12 -3.21
N MET A 53 -13.71 3.32 -4.17
CA MET A 53 -12.62 2.38 -3.94
C MET A 53 -11.34 3.11 -3.53
N ARG A 54 -10.97 4.21 -4.22
CA ARG A 54 -9.78 5.00 -3.87
C ARG A 54 -9.85 5.53 -2.44
N SER A 55 -11.02 5.98 -2.00
CA SER A 55 -11.24 6.44 -0.62
C SER A 55 -11.04 5.31 0.39
N GLU A 56 -11.65 4.15 0.16
CA GLU A 56 -11.51 2.99 1.04
C GLU A 56 -10.05 2.52 1.15
N TRP A 57 -9.34 2.44 0.02
CA TRP A 57 -7.91 2.11 0.00
C TRP A 57 -7.08 3.15 0.77
N GLY A 58 -7.38 4.44 0.60
CA GLY A 58 -6.72 5.52 1.33
C GLY A 58 -6.92 5.42 2.84
N MET A 59 -8.14 5.12 3.28
CA MET A 59 -8.46 4.92 4.69
C MET A 59 -7.66 3.74 5.29
N ILE A 60 -7.63 2.60 4.60
CA ILE A 60 -6.87 1.42 5.06
C ILE A 60 -5.37 1.71 5.10
N ALA A 61 -4.84 2.39 4.09
CA ALA A 61 -3.43 2.77 4.04
C ALA A 61 -3.05 3.70 5.21
N SER A 62 -3.87 4.72 5.48
CA SER A 62 -3.67 5.64 6.61
C SER A 62 -3.69 4.88 7.94
N ALA A 63 -4.71 4.05 8.16
CA ALA A 63 -4.83 3.27 9.40
C ALA A 63 -3.64 2.33 9.62
N ARG A 64 -3.11 1.71 8.56
CA ARG A 64 -1.89 0.88 8.66
C ARG A 64 -0.67 1.72 9.01
N GLN A 65 -0.50 2.86 8.34
CA GLN A 65 0.62 3.76 8.59
C GLN A 65 0.61 4.27 10.04
N GLU A 66 -0.52 4.83 10.48
CA GLU A 66 -0.71 5.33 11.85
C GLU A 66 -0.49 4.20 12.88
N GLY A 67 -1.01 3.00 12.62
CA GLY A 67 -0.82 1.84 13.48
C GLY A 67 0.66 1.43 13.60
N CYS A 68 1.42 1.46 12.50
CA CYS A 68 2.85 1.18 12.51
C CYS A 68 3.62 2.25 13.31
N GLU A 69 3.36 3.53 13.05
CA GLU A 69 4.00 4.66 13.75
C GLU A 69 3.73 4.59 15.26
N GLU A 70 2.48 4.39 15.65
CA GLU A 70 2.05 4.25 17.03
C GLU A 70 2.67 3.02 17.71
N GLY A 71 2.79 1.89 16.99
CA GLY A 71 3.46 0.68 17.46
C GLY A 71 4.94 0.91 17.75
N ILE A 72 5.66 1.59 16.85
CA ILE A 72 7.07 1.95 17.04
C ILE A 72 7.22 2.84 18.28
N ARG A 73 6.37 3.87 18.41
CA ARG A 73 6.39 4.80 19.54
C ARG A 73 6.13 4.09 20.87
N LYS A 74 5.10 3.25 20.94
CA LYS A 74 4.79 2.44 22.13
C LYS A 74 5.94 1.50 22.49
N GLY A 75 6.54 0.83 21.50
CA GLY A 75 7.68 -0.06 21.71
C GLY A 75 8.91 0.68 22.26
N ALA A 76 9.22 1.86 21.73
CA ALA A 76 10.32 2.69 22.24
C ALA A 76 10.07 3.13 23.69
N HIS A 77 8.86 3.58 24.01
CA HIS A 77 8.49 3.99 25.36
C HIS A 77 8.53 2.82 26.35
N GLN A 78 8.05 1.64 25.95
CA GLN A 78 8.10 0.43 26.79
C GLN A 78 9.54 0.04 27.14
N LYS A 79 10.43 -0.01 26.14
CA LYS A 79 11.87 -0.27 26.36
C LYS A 79 12.49 0.76 27.31
N ALA A 80 12.18 2.05 27.14
CA ALA A 80 12.69 3.09 28.02
C ALA A 80 12.28 2.88 29.48
N ARG A 81 11.02 2.49 29.73
CA ARG A 81 10.52 2.19 31.08
C ARG A 81 11.20 0.96 31.69
N GLU A 82 11.42 -0.09 30.89
CA GLU A 82 12.11 -1.30 31.33
C GLU A 82 13.55 -1.00 31.75
N ILE A 83 14.27 -0.23 30.92
CA ILE A 83 15.63 0.24 31.22
C ILE A 83 15.64 1.07 32.50
N ALA A 84 14.75 2.05 32.63
CA ALA A 84 14.65 2.88 33.83
C ALA A 84 14.40 2.04 35.09
N THR A 85 13.52 1.04 35.00
CA THR A 85 13.21 0.12 36.10
C THR A 85 14.42 -0.74 36.47
N MET A 86 15.16 -1.26 35.48
CA MET A 86 16.38 -2.03 35.72
C MET A 86 17.46 -1.18 36.40
N LEU A 87 17.70 0.03 35.91
CA LEU A 87 18.66 0.95 36.50
C LEU A 87 18.28 1.32 37.93
N ALA A 88 17.00 1.63 38.20
CA ALA A 88 16.54 1.90 39.56
C ALA A 88 16.79 0.72 40.51
N ARG A 89 16.52 -0.52 40.06
CA ARG A 89 16.81 -1.74 40.85
C ARG A 89 18.29 -1.93 41.13
N LEU A 90 19.17 -1.63 40.16
CA LEU A 90 20.62 -1.72 40.34
C LEU A 90 21.13 -0.66 41.31
N CYS A 91 20.67 0.58 41.20
CA CYS A 91 21.03 1.67 42.09
C CYS A 91 20.55 1.46 43.53
N LEU A 92 19.47 0.71 43.74
CA LEU A 92 18.92 0.38 45.06
C LEU A 92 19.53 -0.87 45.70
N ARG A 93 20.48 -1.58 45.06
CA ARG A 93 21.20 -2.66 45.72
C ARG A 93 22.19 -2.06 46.74
N PRO A 94 22.08 -2.35 48.05
CA PRO A 94 23.06 -1.89 49.01
C PRO A 94 24.41 -2.50 48.64
N THR A 95 25.41 -1.65 48.36
CA THR A 95 26.80 -2.06 48.23
C THR A 95 27.22 -2.72 49.54
N ARG A 96 27.29 -4.06 49.56
CA ARG A 96 27.91 -4.81 50.65
C ARG A 96 29.38 -4.45 50.69
N HIS A 97 29.73 -3.39 51.41
CA HIS A 97 31.09 -3.19 51.88
C HIS A 97 31.36 -4.23 52.97
N VAL A 98 31.95 -5.35 52.54
CA VAL A 98 32.56 -6.32 53.47
C VAL A 98 33.77 -5.63 54.09
N LYS A 99 33.62 -5.12 55.31
CA LYS A 99 34.78 -4.81 56.15
C LYS A 99 35.44 -6.15 56.51
N ARG A 100 36.59 -6.43 55.90
CA ARG A 100 37.49 -7.49 56.38
C ARG A 100 38.17 -6.97 57.64
N GLY A 101 37.87 -7.59 58.77
CA GLY A 101 38.64 -7.53 60.01
C GLY A 101 39.39 -8.83 60.19
#